data_AF-A0A2E7HPF8-F1
#
_entry.id   AF-A0A2E7HPF8-F1
#
_cell.length_a   1.000
_cell.length_b   1.000
_cell.length_c   1.000
_cell.angle_alpha   90.00
_cell.angle_beta   90.00
_cell.angle_gamma   90.00
#
_symmetry.space_group_name_H-M   'P 1'
#
loop_
_entity.id
_entity.type
_entity.pdbx_description
1 polymer ?
#
loop_
_entity_poly.entity_id
_entity_poly.type
_entity_poly.pdbx_seq_one_letter_code
_entity_poly.pdbx_strand_id
1 'polypeptide(L)' 'MLKAPFKPIQAGLGCLGAAIGVGIVGMKGAEAVGRNPDAATQILVQSIIGMALAEAVAFYALFL' A
#
# COMPACT_ATOMS: atom_id res chain seq x y z
N MET A 1 16.24 22.98 4.12
CA MET A 1 16.53 21.94 3.09
C MET A 1 15.34 21.67 2.15
N LEU A 2 14.41 22.62 1.94
CA LEU A 2 13.31 22.48 0.99
C LEU A 2 13.45 23.53 -0.12
N LYS A 3 14.07 23.15 -1.25
CA LYS A 3 14.28 24.05 -2.42
C LYS A 3 14.23 23.22 -3.71
N ALA A 4 13.07 22.66 -4.04
CA ALA A 4 12.74 22.19 -5.39
C ALA A 4 11.21 22.19 -5.56
N PRO A 5 10.65 22.85 -6.59
CA PRO A 5 9.19 22.98 -6.76
C PRO A 5 8.47 21.66 -7.09
N PHE A 6 9.19 20.60 -7.46
CA PHE A 6 8.62 19.32 -7.90
C PHE A 6 8.40 18.29 -6.79
N LYS A 7 9.02 18.48 -5.61
CA LYS A 7 8.92 17.53 -4.49
C LYS A 7 7.50 17.27 -3.94
N PRO A 8 6.57 18.25 -3.88
CA PRO A 8 5.24 18.01 -3.34
C PRO A 8 4.37 17.12 -4.25
N ILE A 9 4.50 17.29 -5.57
CA ILE A 9 3.73 16.53 -6.56
C ILE A 9 4.22 15.08 -6.61
N GLN A 10 5.54 14.87 -6.59
CA GLN A 10 6.13 13.53 -6.54
C GLN A 10 5.68 12.77 -5.29
N ALA A 11 5.80 13.39 -4.12
CA ALA A 11 5.33 12.82 -2.86
C ALA A 11 3.83 12.49 -2.90
N GLY A 12 3.00 13.43 -3.39
CA GLY A 12 1.56 13.24 -3.50
C GLY A 12 1.17 12.08 -4.41
N LEU A 13 1.82 11.95 -5.58
CA LEU A 13 1.58 10.85 -6.51
C LEU A 13 2.05 9.50 -5.95
N GLY A 14 3.19 9.47 -5.27
CA GLY A 14 3.69 8.26 -4.61
C GLY A 14 2.76 7.77 -3.50
N CYS A 15 2.30 8.68 -2.64
CA CYS A 15 1.33 8.37 -1.59
C CYS A 15 -0.03 7.93 -2.16
N LEU A 16 -0.49 8.54 -3.26
CA LEU A 16 -1.73 8.14 -3.92
C LEU A 16 -1.63 6.73 -4.49
N GLY A 17 -0.52 6.39 -5.15
CA GLY A 17 -0.28 5.04 -5.67
C GLY A 17 -0.24 4.00 -4.56
N ALA A 18 0.44 4.28 -3.45
CA ALA A 18 0.47 3.39 -2.29
C ALA A 18 -0.92 3.21 -1.65
N ALA A 19 -1.68 4.29 -1.48
CA ALA A 19 -3.03 4.23 -0.91
C ALA A 19 -3.98 3.36 -1.76
N ILE A 20 -3.90 3.46 -3.09
CA ILE A 20 -4.66 2.61 -4.01
C ILE A 20 -4.22 1.16 -3.88
N GLY A 21 -2.91 0.90 -3.87
CA GLY A 21 -2.36 -0.45 -3.73
C GLY A 21 -2.81 -1.13 -2.43
N VAL A 22 -2.65 -0.45 -1.30
CA VAL A 22 -3.10 -0.91 0.02
C VAL A 22 -4.61 -1.14 0.04
N GLY A 23 -5.40 -0.22 -0.53
CA GLY A 23 -6.85 -0.34 -0.61
C GLY A 23 -7.31 -1.58 -1.39
N ILE A 24 -6.66 -1.89 -2.50
CA ILE A 24 -6.95 -3.09 -3.32
C ILE A 24 -6.59 -4.36 -2.53
N VAL A 25 -5.42 -4.40 -1.89
CA VAL A 25 -5.00 -5.55 -1.08
C VAL A 25 -5.96 -5.79 0.08
N GLY A 26 -6.38 -4.74 0.78
CA GLY A 26 -7.36 -4.83 1.86
C GLY A 26 -8.72 -5.33 1.37
N MET A 27 -9.23 -4.80 0.25
CA MET A 27 -10.49 -5.24 -0.36
C MET A 27 -10.46 -6.72 -0.74
N LYS A 28 -9.39 -7.17 -1.40
CA LYS A 28 -9.22 -8.56 -1.80
C LYS A 28 -8.98 -9.49 -0.61
N GLY A 29 -8.27 -9.02 0.41
CA GLY A 29 -8.11 -9.71 1.67
C GLY A 29 -9.46 -9.97 2.34
N ALA A 30 -10.30 -8.95 2.47
CA ALA A 30 -11.64 -9.08 3.06
C ALA A 30 -12.53 -10.04 2.26
N GLU A 31 -12.54 -9.95 0.93
CA GLU A 31 -13.28 -10.89 0.07
C GLU A 31 -12.78 -12.34 0.23
N ALA A 32 -11.46 -12.53 0.28
CA ALA A 32 -10.86 -13.86 0.43
C ALA A 32 -11.20 -14.48 1.79
N VAL A 33 -11.16 -13.69 2.87
CA VAL A 33 -11.57 -14.12 4.23
C VAL A 33 -13.05 -14.48 4.25
N GLY A 34 -13.91 -13.65 3.65
CA GLY A 34 -15.35 -13.93 3.58
C GLY A 34 -15.69 -15.23 2.85
N ARG A 35 -14.89 -15.61 1.84
CA ARG A 35 -15.04 -16.88 1.10
C ARG A 35 -14.39 -18.07 1.80
N ASN A 36 -13.33 -17.85 2.58
CA ASN A 36 -12.54 -18.89 3.23
C ASN A 36 -12.20 -18.48 4.68
N PRO A 37 -13.17 -18.53 5.60
CA PRO A 37 -12.97 -18.05 6.97
C PRO A 37 -11.88 -18.81 7.73
N ASP A 38 -11.71 -20.11 7.47
CA ASP A 38 -10.68 -20.95 8.11
C ASP A 38 -9.24 -20.54 7.72
N ALA A 39 -9.08 -19.84 6.60
CA ALA A 39 -7.78 -19.36 6.10
C ALA A 39 -7.48 -17.91 6.52
N ALA A 40 -8.28 -17.29 7.40
CA ALA A 40 -8.20 -15.86 7.69
C ALA A 40 -6.81 -15.38 8.11
N THR A 41 -6.12 -16.13 8.96
CA THR A 41 -4.76 -15.78 9.42
C THR A 41 -3.75 -15.84 8.27
N GLN A 42 -3.83 -16.84 7.40
CA GLN A 42 -2.91 -16.96 6.26
C GLN A 42 -3.13 -15.82 5.26
N ILE A 43 -4.40 -15.47 5.01
CA ILE A 43 -4.77 -14.33 4.16
C ILE A 43 -4.25 -13.02 4.76
N LEU A 44 -4.44 -12.81 6.07
CA LEU A 44 -3.93 -11.62 6.76
C LEU A 44 -2.41 -11.46 6.59
N VAL A 45 -1.64 -12.53 6.80
CA VAL A 45 -0.17 -12.49 6.63
C VAL A 45 0.22 -12.10 5.21
N GLN A 46 -0.40 -12.71 4.20
CA GLN A 46 -0.16 -12.37 2.79
C GLN A 46 -0.57 -10.93 2.47
N SER A 47 -1.72 -10.48 3.00
CA SER A 47 -2.18 -9.10 2.84
C SER A 47 -1.23 -8.08 3.47
N ILE A 48 -0.68 -8.35 4.66
CA ILE A 48 0.31 -7.47 5.30
C ILE A 48 1.56 -7.34 4.44
N ILE A 49 2.07 -8.44 3.88
CA ILE A 49 3.23 -8.41 2.98
C ILE A 49 2.91 -7.60 1.72
N GLY A 50 1.74 -7.82 1.12
CA GLY A 50 1.29 -7.07 -0.05
C GLY A 50 1.14 -5.56 0.22
N MET A 51 0.57 -5.19 1.37
CA MET A 51 0.46 -3.78 1.78
C MET A 51 1.84 -3.16 2.04
N ALA A 52 2.76 -3.87 2.70
CA ALA A 52 4.11 -3.39 2.95
C ALA A 52 4.88 -3.12 1.64
N LEU A 53 4.71 -3.97 0.63
CA LEU A 53 5.29 -3.76 -0.70
C LEU A 53 4.66 -2.54 -1.42
N ALA A 54 3.36 -2.33 -1.27
CA ALA A 54 2.69 -1.14 -1.82
C ALA A 54 3.16 0.16 -1.14
N GLU A 55 3.34 0.16 0.18
CA GLU A 55 3.83 1.30 0.94
C GLU A 55 5.31 1.62 0.67
N ALA A 56 6.13 0.62 0.32
CA ALA A 56 7.53 0.85 -0.05
C ALA A 56 7.70 1.87 -1.19
N VAL A 57 6.74 1.90 -2.13
CA VAL A 57 6.73 2.86 -3.25
C VAL A 57 6.54 4.29 -2.76
N ALA A 58 5.68 4.53 -1.76
CA ALA A 58 5.51 5.86 -1.16
C ALA A 58 6.78 6.32 -0.45
N PHE A 59 7.49 5.42 0.24
CA PHE A 59 8.77 5.75 0.87
C PHE A 59 9.83 6.17 -0.15
N TYR A 60 9.92 5.50 -1.29
CA TYR A 60 10.81 5.94 -2.37
C TYR A 60 10.43 7.33 -2.89
N ALA A 61 9.13 7.60 -3.10
CA ALA A 61 8.68 8.90 -3.60
C ALA A 61 8.86 10.07 -2.60
N LEU A 62 8.84 9.78 -1.29
CA LEU A 62 8.98 10.77 -0.23
C LEU A 62 10.44 11.13 0.07
N PHE A 63 11.35 10.16 0.02
CA PHE A 63 12.73 10.32 0.49
C PHE A 63 13.77 10.43 -0.62
N LEU A 64 13.46 10.02 -1.84
CA LEU A 64 14.35 10.13 -3.00
C LEU A 64 14.01 11.36 -3.86
#